data_AF-A0AA43IEC7-F1
#
_entry.id   AF-A0AA43IEC7-F1
#
_cell.length_a   1.000
_cell.length_b   1.000
_cell.length_c   1.000
_cell.angle_alpha   90.00
_cell.angle_beta   90.00
_cell.angle_gamma   90.00
#
_symmetry.space_group_name_H-M   'P 1'
#
loop_
_entity.id
_entity.type
_entity.pdbx_description
1 polymer ?
#
loop_
_entity_poly.entity_id
_entity_poly.type
_entity_poly.pdbx_seq_one_letter_code
_entity_poly.pdbx_strand_id
1 'polypeptide(L)'
;MTINRETILNAIVSDLGIEEYILAIWLEGSDGTKTLDEYSDIDLVCYAKEGYIDAAFTRLDACMRQLGEVDIAYEETGRPTNNRYKVYHLQESADSLLVDVTIQSESVPVLFINEDKTVVPVILIDKTGIVKYQNVDHTTHHSQLQSQLLHAQGIYSQRNRAVKYTKRGLFLESLIYYHKYVVNPLVDVLRIIYTPFQADSFLVHASRDFPVEVVLTLEKLYGVKTVEDIVDRIELTDKLFRNAVAEAHVMLLQSKEGESLADTNP
;
A
#
# COMPACT_ATOMS: atom_id res chain seq x y z
N MET A 1 18.06 -26.60 8.76
CA MET A 1 18.40 -25.59 9.81
C MET A 1 17.36 -24.52 9.59
N THR A 2 16.50 -24.21 10.56
CA THR A 2 15.34 -23.35 10.28
C THR A 2 15.79 -22.03 9.68
N ILE A 3 15.35 -21.75 8.46
CA ILE A 3 15.70 -20.53 7.73
C ILE A 3 14.83 -19.42 8.30
N ASN A 4 15.45 -18.39 8.87
CA ASN A 4 14.73 -17.28 9.49
C ASN A 4 15.00 -15.95 8.78
N ARG A 5 14.23 -14.92 9.15
CA ARG A 5 14.32 -13.55 8.60
C ARG A 5 15.75 -13.03 8.56
N GLU A 6 16.45 -13.11 9.69
CA GLU A 6 17.80 -12.57 9.83
C GLU A 6 18.79 -13.30 8.92
N THR A 7 18.67 -14.61 8.79
CA THR A 7 19.53 -15.42 7.91
C THR A 7 19.33 -15.02 6.44
N ILE A 8 18.07 -14.82 6.02
CA ILE A 8 17.74 -14.36 4.66
C ILE A 8 18.32 -12.97 4.42
N LEU A 9 18.03 -12.00 5.28
CA LEU A 9 18.51 -10.62 5.14
C LEU A 9 20.04 -10.54 5.11
N ASN A 10 20.72 -11.24 6.03
CA ASN A 10 22.17 -11.25 6.08
C ASN A 10 22.79 -11.84 4.81
N ALA A 11 22.19 -12.91 4.26
CA ALA A 11 22.66 -13.52 3.02
C ALA A 11 22.47 -12.58 1.83
N ILE A 12 21.30 -11.94 1.69
CA ILE A 12 21.03 -10.99 0.60
C ILE A 12 21.99 -9.79 0.69
N VAL A 13 22.11 -9.17 1.87
CA VAL A 13 22.97 -7.99 2.07
C VAL A 13 24.43 -8.34 1.81
N SER A 14 24.89 -9.52 2.24
CA SER A 14 26.29 -9.95 2.01
C SER A 14 26.58 -10.30 0.55
N ASP A 15 25.61 -10.87 -0.17
CA ASP A 15 25.80 -11.33 -1.55
C ASP A 15 25.57 -10.22 -2.58
N LEU A 16 24.47 -9.48 -2.47
CA LEU A 16 24.15 -8.38 -3.39
C LEU A 16 24.89 -7.10 -3.01
N GLY A 17 25.15 -6.88 -1.71
CA GLY A 17 25.74 -5.64 -1.22
C GLY A 17 27.16 -5.39 -1.69
N ILE A 18 27.91 -6.43 -2.05
CA ILE A 18 29.27 -6.30 -2.59
C ILE A 18 29.31 -5.88 -4.06
N GLU A 19 28.21 -6.06 -4.79
CA GLU A 19 28.16 -5.80 -6.23
C GLU A 19 28.18 -4.29 -6.52
N GLU A 20 29.08 -3.84 -7.41
CA GLU A 20 29.23 -2.41 -7.74
C GLU A 20 28.00 -1.82 -8.45
N TYR A 21 27.16 -2.66 -9.05
CA TYR A 21 25.92 -2.24 -9.69
C TYR A 21 24.74 -2.17 -8.74
N ILE A 22 24.85 -2.67 -7.51
CA ILE A 22 23.86 -2.46 -6.45
C ILE A 22 24.26 -1.22 -5.66
N LEU A 23 23.45 -0.18 -5.75
CA LEU A 23 23.72 1.14 -5.18
C LEU A 23 23.12 1.30 -3.79
N ALA A 24 21.93 0.74 -3.56
CA ALA A 24 21.27 0.78 -2.25
C ALA A 24 20.39 -0.46 -2.03
N ILE A 25 20.18 -0.81 -0.78
CA ILE A 25 19.24 -1.83 -0.30
C ILE A 25 18.56 -1.27 0.95
N TRP A 26 17.24 -1.28 1.01
CA TRP A 26 16.48 -0.92 2.20
C TRP A 26 15.26 -1.82 2.38
N LEU A 27 14.69 -1.78 3.58
CA LEU A 27 13.42 -2.43 3.91
C LEU A 27 12.31 -1.39 3.99
N GLU A 28 11.09 -1.80 3.65
CA GLU A 28 9.87 -1.03 3.83
C GLU A 28 8.91 -1.74 4.80
N GLY A 29 7.62 -1.45 4.71
CA GLY A 29 6.58 -2.16 5.45
C GLY A 29 6.74 -2.17 6.98
N SER A 30 6.66 -3.37 7.55
CA SER A 30 6.64 -3.58 9.01
C SER A 30 7.97 -3.22 9.69
N ASP A 31 9.11 -3.32 9.01
CA ASP A 31 10.40 -2.86 9.53
C ASP A 31 10.40 -1.34 9.74
N GLY A 32 9.92 -0.61 8.73
CA GLY A 32 9.83 0.85 8.74
C GLY A 32 8.88 1.39 9.80
N THR A 33 7.70 0.79 9.87
CA THR A 33 6.62 1.21 10.77
C THR A 33 6.78 0.68 12.19
N LYS A 34 7.81 -0.15 12.44
CA LYS A 34 8.11 -0.79 13.75
C LYS A 34 6.95 -1.63 14.27
N THR A 35 6.27 -2.34 13.36
CA THR A 35 5.15 -3.24 13.68
C THR A 35 5.46 -4.70 13.35
N LEU A 36 6.73 -5.07 13.27
CA LEU A 36 7.17 -6.45 13.06
C LEU A 36 6.55 -7.41 14.10
N ASP A 37 6.07 -8.54 13.61
CA ASP A 37 5.59 -9.69 14.39
C ASP A 37 6.00 -11.02 13.72
N GLU A 38 5.53 -12.14 14.27
CA GLU A 38 5.83 -13.48 13.74
C GLU A 38 5.20 -13.77 12.36
N TYR A 39 4.26 -12.94 11.91
CA TYR A 39 3.56 -13.06 10.63
C TYR A 39 4.11 -12.11 9.56
N SER A 40 5.12 -11.31 9.89
CA SER A 40 5.68 -10.30 9.01
C SER A 40 6.59 -10.92 7.93
N ASP A 41 6.35 -10.51 6.69
CA ASP A 41 7.18 -10.73 5.51
C ASP A 41 8.36 -9.73 5.46
N ILE A 42 9.23 -9.92 4.47
CA ILE A 42 10.36 -9.03 4.17
C ILE A 42 10.00 -8.20 2.94
N ASP A 43 9.74 -6.90 3.14
CA ASP A 43 9.61 -5.92 2.06
C ASP A 43 10.98 -5.33 1.72
N LEU A 44 11.70 -5.93 0.77
CA LEU A 44 13.04 -5.50 0.35
C LEU A 44 12.98 -4.69 -0.94
N VAL A 45 13.68 -3.56 -0.96
CA VAL A 45 13.95 -2.83 -2.19
C VAL A 45 15.44 -2.80 -2.47
N CYS A 46 15.80 -3.12 -3.71
CA CYS A 46 17.17 -3.08 -4.22
C CYS A 46 17.26 -2.07 -5.36
N TYR A 47 18.17 -1.10 -5.23
CA TYR A 47 18.41 -0.08 -6.25
C TYR A 47 19.67 -0.40 -7.03
N ALA A 48 19.51 -0.67 -8.32
CA ALA A 48 20.60 -1.06 -9.22
C ALA A 48 20.93 0.04 -10.22
N LYS A 49 22.13 -0.02 -10.80
CA LYS A 49 22.48 0.77 -11.99
C LYS A 49 21.58 0.41 -13.16
N GLU A 50 21.37 1.36 -14.06
CA GLU A 50 20.58 1.13 -15.28
C GLU A 50 21.15 -0.06 -16.10
N GLY A 51 20.26 -0.95 -16.55
CA GLY A 51 20.65 -2.16 -17.30
C GLY A 51 21.13 -3.35 -16.47
N TYR A 52 21.17 -3.27 -15.13
CA TYR A 52 21.64 -4.37 -14.26
C TYR A 52 20.54 -5.14 -13.52
N ILE A 53 19.26 -4.84 -13.76
CA ILE A 53 18.15 -5.50 -13.05
C ILE A 53 18.13 -7.02 -13.29
N ASP A 54 18.40 -7.48 -14.52
CA ASP A 54 18.50 -8.92 -14.83
C ASP A 54 19.66 -9.60 -14.08
N ALA A 55 20.81 -8.93 -14.00
CA ALA A 55 21.96 -9.43 -13.26
C ALA A 55 21.66 -9.52 -11.76
N ALA A 56 21.00 -8.49 -11.21
CA ALA A 56 20.59 -8.45 -9.81
C ALA A 56 19.60 -9.58 -9.47
N PHE A 57 18.57 -9.84 -10.29
CA PHE A 57 17.67 -10.97 -10.08
C PHE A 57 18.35 -12.33 -10.25
N THR A 58 19.24 -12.47 -11.24
CA THR A 58 20.00 -13.71 -11.42
C THR A 58 20.85 -14.02 -10.18
N ARG A 59 21.45 -12.99 -9.58
CA ARG A 59 22.24 -13.09 -8.36
C ARG A 59 21.37 -13.42 -7.15
N LEU A 60 20.24 -12.72 -6.99
CA LEU A 60 19.27 -12.97 -5.93
C LEU A 60 18.71 -14.39 -5.98
N ASP A 61 18.35 -14.88 -7.18
CA ASP A 61 17.90 -16.26 -7.39
C ASP A 61 18.95 -17.29 -6.96
N ALA A 62 20.24 -17.00 -7.21
CA ALA A 62 21.33 -17.86 -6.75
C ALA A 62 21.50 -17.80 -5.23
N CYS A 63 21.42 -16.60 -4.64
CA CYS A 63 21.47 -16.38 -3.19
C CYS A 63 20.37 -17.17 -2.47
N MET A 64 19.12 -17.07 -2.93
CA MET A 64 17.98 -17.81 -2.35
C MET A 64 18.17 -19.33 -2.42
N ARG A 65 18.63 -19.86 -3.56
CA ARG A 65 18.92 -21.30 -3.72
C ARG A 65 20.09 -21.80 -2.87
N GLN A 66 20.99 -20.91 -2.45
CA GLN A 66 22.07 -21.27 -1.52
C GLN A 66 21.57 -21.34 -0.07
N LEU A 67 20.55 -20.56 0.28
CA LEU A 67 19.94 -20.59 1.62
C LEU A 67 19.11 -21.86 1.84
N GLY A 68 18.36 -22.31 0.83
CA GLY A 68 17.52 -23.50 0.93
C GLY A 68 16.74 -23.82 -0.35
N GLU A 69 15.81 -24.76 -0.22
CA GLU A 69 14.91 -25.15 -1.30
C GLU A 69 13.85 -24.06 -1.53
N VAL A 70 13.93 -23.39 -2.69
CA VAL A 70 13.00 -22.36 -3.12
C VAL A 70 11.74 -23.01 -3.69
N ASP A 71 10.61 -22.85 -3.02
CA ASP A 71 9.28 -23.32 -3.46
C ASP A 71 8.42 -22.21 -4.09
N ILE A 72 8.67 -20.95 -3.75
CA ILE A 72 8.08 -19.80 -4.44
C ILE A 72 9.19 -18.92 -5.03
N ALA A 73 9.04 -18.57 -6.31
CA ALA A 73 9.88 -17.61 -7.03
C ALA A 73 9.06 -16.95 -8.14
N TYR A 74 8.00 -16.24 -7.76
CA TYR A 74 7.04 -15.65 -8.70
C TYR A 74 7.41 -14.21 -9.03
N GLU A 75 7.67 -13.92 -10.31
CA GLU A 75 7.88 -12.56 -10.79
C GLU A 75 6.58 -11.99 -11.39
N GLU A 76 6.21 -10.77 -10.98
CA GLU A 76 5.03 -10.10 -11.53
C GLU A 76 5.28 -9.66 -12.98
N THR A 77 4.45 -10.18 -13.88
CA THR A 77 4.52 -9.86 -15.31
C THR A 77 3.88 -8.51 -15.62
N GLY A 78 4.46 -7.76 -16.57
CA GLY A 78 3.87 -6.52 -17.07
C GLY A 78 4.33 -5.26 -16.33
N ARG A 79 5.18 -5.41 -15.30
CA ARG A 79 5.89 -4.28 -14.71
C ARG A 79 6.92 -3.67 -15.68
N PRO A 80 7.21 -2.36 -15.56
CA PRO A 80 8.27 -1.71 -16.33
C PRO A 80 9.61 -2.41 -16.16
N THR A 81 10.45 -2.43 -17.21
CA THR A 81 11.75 -3.10 -17.16
C THR A 81 12.71 -2.50 -16.14
N ASN A 82 12.52 -1.23 -15.77
CA ASN A 82 13.30 -0.49 -14.79
C ASN A 82 12.75 -0.58 -13.34
N ASN A 83 11.63 -1.28 -13.11
CA ASN A 83 11.04 -1.51 -11.80
C ASN A 83 10.31 -2.85 -11.80
N ARG A 84 10.96 -3.90 -11.31
CA ARG A 84 10.46 -5.28 -11.35
C ARG A 84 10.27 -5.80 -9.93
N TYR A 85 9.29 -6.69 -9.76
CA TYR A 85 8.91 -7.23 -8.45
C TYR A 85 8.84 -8.75 -8.50
N LYS A 86 9.37 -9.40 -7.47
CA LYS A 86 9.40 -10.85 -7.33
C LYS A 86 9.22 -11.27 -5.87
N VAL A 87 8.42 -12.30 -5.67
CA VAL A 87 8.16 -12.91 -4.36
C VAL A 87 8.90 -14.24 -4.26
N TYR A 88 9.57 -14.45 -3.13
CA TYR A 88 10.21 -15.71 -2.78
C TYR A 88 9.66 -16.34 -1.50
N HIS A 89 9.80 -17.65 -1.39
CA HIS A 89 9.64 -18.43 -0.16
C HIS A 89 10.62 -19.61 -0.18
N LEU A 90 10.95 -20.15 1.00
CA LEU A 90 11.86 -21.27 1.19
C LEU A 90 11.19 -22.35 2.06
N GLN A 91 11.25 -23.63 1.68
CA GLN A 91 10.51 -24.73 2.35
C GLN A 91 10.84 -24.96 3.85
N GLU A 92 11.90 -24.36 4.39
CA GLU A 92 12.27 -24.45 5.82
C GLU A 92 12.12 -23.11 6.58
N SER A 93 11.46 -22.11 5.98
CA SER A 93 11.02 -20.89 6.67
C SER A 93 9.58 -21.00 7.18
N ALA A 94 9.13 -20.02 7.97
CA ALA A 94 7.72 -19.92 8.34
C ALA A 94 6.87 -19.59 7.10
N ASP A 95 5.66 -20.16 7.00
CA ASP A 95 4.76 -19.98 5.85
C ASP A 95 4.43 -18.51 5.53
N SER A 96 4.45 -17.64 6.55
CA SER A 96 4.23 -16.20 6.42
C SER A 96 5.48 -15.40 6.05
N LEU A 97 6.68 -16.00 6.10
CA LEU A 97 7.93 -15.32 5.79
C LEU A 97 8.18 -15.28 4.28
N LEU A 98 7.35 -14.53 3.57
CA LEU A 98 7.59 -14.19 2.18
C LEU A 98 8.73 -13.17 2.08
N VAL A 99 9.44 -13.19 0.96
CA VAL A 99 10.44 -12.18 0.61
C VAL A 99 9.96 -11.45 -0.63
N ASP A 100 9.38 -10.27 -0.40
CA ASP A 100 8.87 -9.37 -1.40
C ASP A 100 10.01 -8.46 -1.86
N VAL A 101 10.47 -8.66 -3.09
CA VAL A 101 11.64 -7.94 -3.60
C VAL A 101 11.28 -7.08 -4.79
N THR A 102 11.42 -5.76 -4.62
CA THR A 102 11.44 -4.82 -5.73
C THR A 102 12.88 -4.53 -6.13
N ILE A 103 13.24 -4.75 -7.40
CA ILE A 103 14.50 -4.26 -7.97
C ILE A 103 14.17 -3.15 -8.97
N GLN A 104 14.71 -1.97 -8.71
CA GLN A 104 14.51 -0.79 -9.54
C GLN A 104 15.84 -0.13 -9.92
N SER A 105 15.86 0.61 -11.03
CA SER A 105 17.07 1.28 -11.53
C SER A 105 17.03 2.80 -11.40
N GLU A 106 18.14 3.44 -11.77
CA GLU A 106 18.39 4.89 -11.69
C GLU A 106 17.30 5.80 -12.30
N SER A 107 16.51 5.28 -13.23
CA SER A 107 15.37 5.99 -13.83
C SER A 107 14.12 6.03 -12.94
N VAL A 108 14.07 5.27 -11.86
CA VAL A 108 12.98 5.28 -10.88
C VAL A 108 13.33 6.23 -9.74
N PRO A 109 12.53 7.28 -9.48
CA PRO A 109 12.80 8.20 -8.39
C PRO A 109 12.62 7.51 -7.04
N VAL A 110 13.56 7.77 -6.12
CA VAL A 110 13.47 7.35 -4.72
C VAL A 110 13.20 8.58 -3.88
N LEU A 111 12.02 8.64 -3.28
CA LEU A 111 11.58 9.82 -2.57
C LEU A 111 10.60 9.47 -1.47
N PHE A 112 11.01 9.75 -0.23
CA PHE A 112 10.18 9.59 0.95
C PHE A 112 9.70 10.95 1.44
N ILE A 113 8.53 10.98 2.06
CA ILE A 113 7.92 12.22 2.56
C ILE A 113 8.14 12.31 4.07
N ASN A 114 8.73 13.40 4.56
CA ASN A 114 9.03 13.59 5.98
C ASN A 114 7.78 13.49 6.88
N GLU A 115 6.66 13.98 6.36
CA GLU A 115 5.37 14.00 7.05
C GLU A 115 4.67 12.64 7.04
N ASP A 116 5.02 11.75 6.09
CA ASP A 116 4.44 10.42 6.00
C ASP A 116 5.13 9.44 6.95
N LYS A 117 4.37 8.94 7.92
CA LYS A 117 4.84 7.96 8.90
C LYS A 117 4.46 6.52 8.56
N THR A 118 3.74 6.32 7.46
CA THR A 118 3.21 5.01 7.05
C THR A 118 4.18 4.26 6.15
N VAL A 119 5.08 4.96 5.46
CA VAL A 119 6.16 4.40 4.64
C VAL A 119 7.48 5.00 5.10
N VAL A 120 8.31 4.17 5.74
CA VAL A 120 9.57 4.59 6.34
C VAL A 120 10.66 3.59 5.92
N PRO A 121 11.69 4.01 5.16
CA PRO A 121 12.75 3.10 4.76
C PRO A 121 13.68 2.77 5.94
N VAL A 122 14.02 1.49 6.09
CA VAL A 122 15.12 1.01 6.93
C VAL A 122 16.31 0.68 6.04
N ILE A 123 17.29 1.60 6.00
CA ILE A 123 18.44 1.49 5.11
C ILE A 123 19.38 0.37 5.59
N LEU A 124 19.64 -0.61 4.73
CA LEU A 124 20.63 -1.67 4.95
C LEU A 124 21.97 -1.32 4.29
N ILE A 125 21.91 -0.79 3.06
CA ILE A 125 23.05 -0.29 2.27
C ILE A 125 22.60 0.97 1.54
N ASP A 126 23.42 2.02 1.56
CA ASP A 126 23.27 3.15 0.65
C ASP A 126 24.66 3.72 0.29
N LYS A 127 25.18 3.33 -0.88
CA LYS A 127 26.55 3.67 -1.31
C LYS A 127 26.66 5.09 -1.83
N THR A 128 25.55 5.68 -2.26
CA THR A 128 25.54 6.96 -3.00
C THR A 128 24.56 7.98 -2.41
N GLY A 129 23.89 7.68 -1.30
CA GLY A 129 22.92 8.56 -0.65
C GLY A 129 21.65 8.68 -1.48
N ILE A 130 21.16 7.57 -2.06
CA ILE A 130 19.94 7.53 -2.89
C ILE A 130 18.68 7.71 -2.05
N VAL A 131 18.64 7.14 -0.84
CA VAL A 131 17.45 7.18 0.01
C VAL A 131 17.34 8.57 0.62
N LYS A 132 16.41 9.37 0.11
CA LYS A 132 16.22 10.77 0.51
C LYS A 132 14.79 11.05 0.93
N TYR A 133 14.69 11.99 1.85
CA TYR A 133 13.42 12.57 2.26
C TYR A 133 13.24 13.96 1.66
N GLN A 134 11.99 14.32 1.43
CA GLN A 134 11.56 15.68 1.14
C GLN A 134 10.32 16.03 1.96
N ASN A 135 10.02 17.33 2.04
CA ASN A 135 8.73 17.77 2.53
C ASN A 135 7.66 17.55 1.46
N VAL A 136 6.43 17.30 1.89
CA VAL A 136 5.28 17.18 0.99
C VAL A 136 5.12 18.42 0.11
N ASP A 137 4.89 18.20 -1.19
CA ASP A 137 4.29 19.22 -2.05
C ASP A 137 2.78 19.27 -1.75
N HIS A 138 2.42 20.15 -0.83
CA HIS A 138 1.05 20.29 -0.36
C HIS A 138 0.07 20.60 -1.50
N THR A 139 0.45 21.39 -2.50
CA THR A 139 -0.44 21.73 -3.62
C THR A 139 -0.74 20.51 -4.48
N THR A 140 0.29 19.74 -4.84
CA THR A 140 0.12 18.52 -5.65
C THR A 140 -0.64 17.46 -4.88
N HIS A 141 -0.27 17.23 -3.62
CA HIS A 141 -0.93 16.24 -2.74
C HIS A 141 -2.41 16.59 -2.52
N HIS A 142 -2.72 17.85 -2.26
CA HIS A 142 -4.09 18.33 -2.12
C HIS A 142 -4.93 18.09 -3.38
N SER A 143 -4.38 18.43 -4.55
CA SER A 143 -5.03 18.19 -5.85
C SER A 143 -5.31 16.71 -6.09
N GLN A 144 -4.39 15.82 -5.70
CA GLN A 144 -4.58 14.36 -5.77
C GLN A 144 -5.74 13.90 -4.89
N LEU A 145 -5.78 14.33 -3.62
CA LEU A 145 -6.88 13.99 -2.70
C LEU A 145 -8.23 14.51 -3.18
N GLN A 146 -8.27 15.73 -3.74
CA GLN A 146 -9.49 16.27 -4.35
C GLN A 146 -9.97 15.42 -5.54
N SER A 147 -9.05 15.03 -6.42
CA SER A 147 -9.35 14.17 -7.56
C SER A 147 -9.90 12.81 -7.09
N GLN A 148 -9.30 12.23 -6.06
CA GLN A 148 -9.74 10.97 -5.47
C GLN A 148 -11.13 11.08 -4.81
N LEU A 149 -11.41 12.18 -4.09
CA LEU A 149 -12.72 12.44 -3.51
C LEU A 149 -13.81 12.52 -4.60
N LEU A 150 -13.54 13.26 -5.68
CA LEU A 150 -14.45 13.37 -6.83
C LEU A 150 -14.68 12.01 -7.51
N HIS A 151 -13.62 11.21 -7.65
CA HIS A 151 -13.72 9.86 -8.18
C HIS A 151 -14.60 8.97 -7.30
N ALA A 152 -14.38 8.94 -5.98
CA ALA A 152 -15.18 8.17 -5.04
C ALA A 152 -16.66 8.57 -5.07
N GLN A 153 -16.97 9.88 -5.12
CA GLN A 153 -18.33 10.40 -5.31
C GLN A 153 -18.94 9.93 -6.64
N GLY A 154 -18.16 9.95 -7.72
CA GLY A 154 -18.57 9.46 -9.04
C GLY A 154 -18.90 7.97 -9.05
N ILE A 155 -18.09 7.12 -8.41
CA ILE A 155 -18.36 5.69 -8.26
C ILE A 155 -19.60 5.48 -7.38
N TYR A 156 -19.70 6.15 -6.23
CA TYR A 156 -20.83 6.01 -5.30
C TYR A 156 -22.17 6.44 -5.91
N SER A 157 -22.17 7.43 -6.82
CA SER A 157 -23.37 7.86 -7.55
C SER A 157 -24.05 6.72 -8.33
N GLN A 158 -23.30 5.64 -8.62
CA GLN A 158 -23.78 4.47 -9.34
C GLN A 158 -24.32 3.35 -8.43
N ARG A 159 -24.50 3.59 -7.12
CA ARG A 159 -25.01 2.59 -6.14
C ARG A 159 -26.29 1.86 -6.55
N ASN A 160 -27.13 2.48 -7.40
CA ASN A 160 -28.33 1.85 -7.95
C ASN A 160 -28.04 0.57 -8.76
N ARG A 161 -26.79 0.37 -9.19
CA ARG A 161 -26.32 -0.90 -9.76
C ARG A 161 -26.40 -2.05 -8.76
N ALA A 162 -26.13 -1.82 -7.46
CA ALA A 162 -26.34 -2.81 -6.41
C ALA A 162 -27.83 -2.97 -6.11
N VAL A 163 -28.55 -1.86 -5.91
CA VAL A 163 -29.98 -1.83 -5.55
C VAL A 163 -30.86 -2.61 -6.54
N LYS A 164 -30.58 -2.56 -7.85
CA LYS A 164 -31.39 -3.31 -8.81
C LYS A 164 -31.27 -4.82 -8.66
N TYR A 165 -30.13 -5.34 -8.19
CA TYR A 165 -29.92 -6.78 -7.97
C TYR A 165 -30.47 -7.23 -6.63
N THR A 166 -30.47 -6.37 -5.61
CA THR A 166 -31.12 -6.70 -4.33
C THR A 166 -32.63 -6.86 -4.52
N LYS A 167 -33.25 -5.97 -5.31
CA LYS A 167 -34.67 -6.09 -5.71
C LYS A 167 -35.01 -7.36 -6.50
N ARG A 168 -34.00 -8.01 -7.10
CA ARG A 168 -34.16 -9.28 -7.84
C ARG A 168 -33.88 -10.51 -6.98
N GLY A 169 -33.45 -10.33 -5.72
CA GLY A 169 -33.04 -11.44 -4.86
C GLY A 169 -31.73 -12.12 -5.30
N LEU A 170 -30.88 -11.43 -6.06
CA LEU A 170 -29.65 -12.01 -6.62
C LEU A 170 -28.44 -11.63 -5.76
N PHE A 171 -28.07 -12.52 -4.83
CA PHE A 171 -27.04 -12.23 -3.82
C PHE A 171 -25.66 -11.93 -4.41
N LEU A 172 -25.13 -12.78 -5.29
CA LEU A 172 -23.77 -12.63 -5.82
C LEU A 172 -23.62 -11.35 -6.63
N GLU A 173 -24.58 -11.03 -7.49
CA GLU A 173 -24.60 -9.79 -8.26
C GLU A 173 -24.80 -8.57 -7.36
N SER A 174 -25.62 -8.69 -6.32
CA SER A 174 -25.74 -7.63 -5.31
C SER A 174 -24.41 -7.41 -4.60
N LEU A 175 -23.71 -8.47 -4.21
CA LEU A 175 -22.45 -8.43 -3.45
C LEU A 175 -21.34 -7.74 -4.22
N ILE A 176 -21.09 -8.14 -5.48
CA ILE A 176 -20.02 -7.54 -6.29
C ILE A 176 -20.26 -6.04 -6.51
N TYR A 177 -21.52 -5.63 -6.71
CA TYR A 177 -21.86 -4.24 -6.94
C TYR A 177 -21.97 -3.43 -5.66
N TYR A 178 -22.32 -4.07 -4.55
CA TYR A 178 -22.30 -3.48 -3.22
C TYR A 178 -20.88 -3.11 -2.81
N HIS A 179 -19.92 -4.04 -2.91
CA HIS A 179 -18.51 -3.70 -2.66
C HIS A 179 -18.05 -2.59 -3.60
N LYS A 180 -18.22 -2.76 -4.91
CA LYS A 180 -17.70 -1.81 -5.91
C LYS A 180 -18.28 -0.40 -5.81
N TYR A 181 -19.61 -0.27 -5.68
CA TYR A 181 -20.30 1.03 -5.83
C TYR A 181 -20.84 1.60 -4.53
N VAL A 182 -20.65 0.92 -3.40
CA VAL A 182 -21.22 1.34 -2.11
C VAL A 182 -20.14 1.39 -1.04
N VAL A 183 -19.49 0.25 -0.74
CA VAL A 183 -18.53 0.19 0.38
C VAL A 183 -17.14 0.68 -0.02
N ASN A 184 -16.62 0.27 -1.17
CA ASN A 184 -15.26 0.66 -1.58
C ASN A 184 -15.11 2.20 -1.69
N PRO A 185 -16.06 2.95 -2.28
CA PRO A 185 -15.97 4.41 -2.28
C PRO A 185 -15.98 5.04 -0.89
N LEU A 186 -16.64 4.42 0.10
CA LEU A 186 -16.55 4.89 1.48
C LEU A 186 -15.14 4.71 2.02
N VAL A 187 -14.49 3.58 1.76
CA VAL A 187 -13.08 3.34 2.15
C VAL A 187 -12.17 4.39 1.52
N ASP A 188 -12.36 4.71 0.23
CA ASP A 188 -11.57 5.73 -0.45
C ASP A 188 -11.67 7.10 0.25
N VAL A 189 -12.87 7.49 0.70
CA VAL A 189 -13.06 8.76 1.42
C VAL A 189 -12.49 8.70 2.84
N LEU A 190 -12.63 7.57 3.54
CA LEU A 190 -12.03 7.39 4.88
C LEU A 190 -10.50 7.45 4.81
N ARG A 191 -9.90 6.94 3.75
CA ARG A 191 -8.46 7.05 3.51
C ARG A 191 -7.99 8.49 3.38
N ILE A 192 -8.75 9.33 2.69
CA ILE A 192 -8.47 10.76 2.61
C ILE A 192 -8.48 11.40 4.01
N ILE A 193 -9.43 11.02 4.87
CA ILE A 193 -9.58 11.60 6.21
C ILE A 193 -8.47 11.15 7.16
N TYR A 194 -8.21 9.84 7.24
CA TYR A 194 -7.38 9.27 8.31
C TYR A 194 -5.92 9.04 7.89
N THR A 195 -5.67 8.72 6.62
CA THR A 195 -4.32 8.42 6.10
C THR A 195 -4.10 9.02 4.72
N PRO A 196 -4.06 10.36 4.59
CA PRO A 196 -4.03 11.03 3.29
C PRO A 196 -2.75 10.78 2.47
N PHE A 197 -1.65 10.36 3.10
CA PHE A 197 -0.44 9.95 2.36
C PHE A 197 -0.54 8.53 1.77
N GLN A 198 -1.49 7.74 2.25
CA GLN A 198 -1.79 6.37 1.79
C GLN A 198 -3.23 6.31 1.27
N ALA A 199 -3.65 7.37 0.57
CA ALA A 199 -5.06 7.53 0.25
C ALA A 199 -5.55 6.39 -0.68
N ASP A 200 -4.66 5.82 -1.48
CA ASP A 200 -4.89 4.75 -2.44
C ASP A 200 -4.69 3.32 -1.88
N SER A 201 -4.26 3.18 -0.62
CA SER A 201 -3.98 1.89 0.03
C SER A 201 -5.23 1.10 0.43
N PHE A 202 -6.42 1.56 0.05
CA PHE A 202 -7.69 0.85 0.21
C PHE A 202 -7.87 0.22 1.61
N LEU A 203 -8.04 -1.09 1.76
CA LEU A 203 -8.16 -1.76 3.07
C LEU A 203 -6.81 -2.23 3.66
N VAL A 204 -5.70 -2.06 2.94
CA VAL A 204 -4.38 -2.53 3.37
C VAL A 204 -3.97 -1.78 4.64
N HIS A 205 -3.74 -2.49 5.74
CA HIS A 205 -3.46 -1.93 7.07
C HIS A 205 -4.60 -1.11 7.73
N ALA A 206 -5.86 -1.24 7.27
CA ALA A 206 -6.98 -0.48 7.83
C ALA A 206 -7.10 -0.59 9.37
N SER A 207 -6.80 -1.75 9.96
CA SER A 207 -6.86 -1.97 11.42
C SER A 207 -5.79 -1.21 12.22
N ARG A 208 -4.68 -0.82 11.57
CA ARG A 208 -3.63 0.03 12.14
C ARG A 208 -3.96 1.51 11.92
N ASP A 209 -4.47 1.80 10.72
CA ASP A 209 -4.55 3.15 10.17
C ASP A 209 -5.82 3.91 10.56
N PHE A 210 -6.91 3.19 10.84
CA PHE A 210 -8.19 3.80 11.18
C PHE A 210 -8.51 3.69 12.67
N PRO A 211 -9.33 4.62 13.21
CA PRO A 211 -9.92 4.46 14.53
C PRO A 211 -10.70 3.15 14.66
N VAL A 212 -10.67 2.54 15.85
CA VAL A 212 -11.27 1.21 16.10
C VAL A 212 -12.76 1.17 15.75
N GLU A 213 -13.50 2.25 15.98
CA GLU A 213 -14.91 2.38 15.63
C GLU A 213 -15.16 2.39 14.11
N VAL A 214 -14.23 2.95 13.33
CA VAL A 214 -14.27 2.93 11.87
C VAL A 214 -13.99 1.51 11.38
N VAL A 215 -13.00 0.83 11.94
CA VAL A 215 -12.66 -0.56 11.62
C VAL A 215 -13.85 -1.48 11.87
N LEU A 216 -14.43 -1.45 13.08
CA LEU A 216 -15.60 -2.25 13.43
C LEU A 216 -16.82 -1.95 12.55
N THR A 217 -16.97 -0.69 12.12
CA THR A 217 -18.01 -0.31 11.17
C THR A 217 -17.76 -0.94 9.81
N LEU A 218 -16.54 -0.86 9.28
CA LEU A 218 -16.16 -1.45 8.00
C LEU A 218 -16.30 -2.98 8.01
N GLU A 219 -15.86 -3.67 9.06
CA GLU A 219 -16.04 -5.11 9.21
C GLU A 219 -17.52 -5.51 9.12
N LYS A 220 -18.41 -4.73 9.76
CA LYS A 220 -19.87 -4.94 9.67
C LYS A 220 -20.44 -4.64 8.28
N LEU A 221 -19.88 -3.68 7.54
CA LEU A 221 -20.29 -3.36 6.17
C LEU A 221 -19.85 -4.46 5.20
N TYR A 222 -18.61 -4.95 5.30
CA TYR A 222 -18.11 -6.03 4.43
C TYR A 222 -18.69 -7.41 4.79
N GLY A 223 -19.05 -7.64 6.05
CA GLY A 223 -19.54 -8.93 6.57
C GLY A 223 -21.00 -9.27 6.23
N VAL A 224 -21.50 -8.89 5.05
CA VAL A 224 -22.88 -9.21 4.59
C VAL A 224 -23.03 -10.68 4.19
N LYS A 225 -24.17 -11.29 4.53
CA LYS A 225 -24.45 -12.72 4.27
C LYS A 225 -25.73 -12.96 3.47
N THR A 226 -26.61 -11.97 3.39
CA THR A 226 -27.89 -12.06 2.68
C THR A 226 -28.14 -10.84 1.80
N VAL A 227 -29.17 -10.92 0.94
CA VAL A 227 -29.62 -9.77 0.15
C VAL A 227 -30.18 -8.68 1.08
N GLU A 228 -30.89 -9.08 2.13
CA GLU A 228 -31.46 -8.20 3.14
C GLU A 228 -30.35 -7.44 3.90
N ASP A 229 -29.25 -8.12 4.26
CA ASP A 229 -28.07 -7.46 4.82
C ASP A 229 -27.57 -6.37 3.87
N ILE A 230 -27.44 -6.66 2.57
CA ILE A 230 -26.97 -5.69 1.59
C ILE A 230 -27.94 -4.49 1.50
N VAL A 231 -29.25 -4.71 1.53
CA VAL A 231 -30.25 -3.63 1.53
C VAL A 231 -30.06 -2.71 2.73
N ASP A 232 -30.01 -3.27 3.94
CA ASP A 232 -29.84 -2.51 5.17
C ASP A 232 -28.50 -1.76 5.20
N ARG A 233 -27.44 -2.39 4.70
CA ARG A 233 -26.10 -1.79 4.69
C ARG A 233 -25.95 -0.73 3.62
N ILE A 234 -26.65 -0.79 2.49
CA ILE A 234 -26.70 0.32 1.52
C ILE A 234 -27.24 1.59 2.19
N GLU A 235 -28.32 1.49 2.97
CA GLU A 235 -28.90 2.66 3.65
C GLU A 235 -27.97 3.23 4.73
N LEU A 236 -27.30 2.36 5.48
CA LEU A 236 -26.31 2.77 6.47
C LEU A 236 -25.11 3.45 5.81
N THR A 237 -24.54 2.84 4.77
CA THR A 237 -23.40 3.40 4.04
C THR A 237 -23.74 4.74 3.41
N ASP A 238 -24.98 4.98 2.99
CA ASP A 238 -25.41 6.28 2.44
C ASP A 238 -25.33 7.43 3.44
N LYS A 239 -25.55 7.15 4.73
CA LYS A 239 -25.36 8.15 5.80
C LYS A 239 -23.87 8.35 6.07
N LEU A 240 -23.12 7.26 6.21
CA LEU A 240 -21.68 7.29 6.49
C LEU A 240 -20.90 7.99 5.37
N PHE A 241 -21.20 7.67 4.11
CA PHE A 241 -20.54 8.24 2.94
C PHE A 241 -20.76 9.75 2.85
N ARG A 242 -22.00 10.23 3.07
CA ARG A 242 -22.28 11.67 3.07
C ARG A 242 -21.55 12.41 4.19
N ASN A 243 -21.48 11.82 5.38
CA ASN A 243 -20.76 12.40 6.50
C ASN A 243 -19.25 12.45 6.21
N ALA A 244 -18.67 11.34 5.74
CA ALA A 244 -17.26 11.25 5.40
C ALA A 244 -16.89 12.24 4.28
N VAL A 245 -17.73 12.40 3.25
CA VAL A 245 -17.53 13.41 2.20
C VAL A 245 -17.53 14.83 2.76
N ALA A 246 -18.46 15.14 3.68
CA ALA A 246 -18.50 16.46 4.30
C ALA A 246 -17.25 16.72 5.15
N GLU A 247 -16.79 15.73 5.91
CA GLU A 247 -15.57 15.79 6.70
C GLU A 247 -14.32 15.96 5.83
N ALA A 248 -14.18 15.16 4.77
CA ALA A 248 -13.10 15.29 3.80
C ALA A 248 -13.07 16.68 3.14
N HIS A 249 -14.23 17.25 2.81
CA HIS A 249 -14.30 18.63 2.30
C HIS A 249 -13.81 19.66 3.33
N VAL A 250 -14.19 19.53 4.60
CA VAL A 250 -13.70 20.44 5.66
C VAL A 250 -12.19 20.33 5.80
N MET A 251 -11.64 19.12 5.85
CA MET A 251 -10.21 18.86 5.93
C MET A 251 -9.45 19.50 4.75
N LEU A 252 -9.94 19.29 3.53
CA LEU A 252 -9.34 19.85 2.31
C LEU A 252 -9.51 21.38 2.21
N LEU A 253 -10.50 21.99 2.87
CA LEU A 253 -10.61 23.45 2.92
C LEU A 253 -9.62 24.04 3.93
N GLN A 254 -9.46 23.41 5.09
CA GLN A 254 -8.55 23.87 6.15
C GLN A 254 -7.08 23.79 5.74
N SER A 255 -6.67 22.74 5.00
CA SER A 255 -5.31 22.65 4.46
C SER A 255 -4.97 23.83 3.55
N LYS A 256 -5.93 24.28 2.74
CA LYS A 256 -5.79 25.42 1.82
C LYS A 256 -5.68 26.78 2.54
N GLU A 257 -6.38 26.95 3.66
CA GLU A 257 -6.33 28.19 4.45
C GLU A 257 -5.03 28.32 5.27
N GLY A 258 -4.48 27.21 5.77
CA GLY A 258 -3.18 27.18 6.44
C GLY A 258 -2.02 27.56 5.51
N GLU A 259 -2.11 27.21 4.23
CA GLU A 259 -1.14 27.57 3.19
C GLU A 259 -1.18 29.08 2.85
N SER A 260 -2.37 29.67 2.75
CA SER A 260 -2.52 31.12 2.46
C SER A 260 -1.96 32.02 3.56
N LEU A 261 -1.85 31.53 4.80
CA LEU A 261 -1.29 32.28 5.93
C LEU A 261 0.22 32.08 6.08
N ALA A 262 0.79 30.99 5.58
CA ALA A 262 2.23 30.76 5.56
C ALA A 262 2.95 31.60 4.49
N ASP A 263 2.29 31.85 3.35
CA ASP A 263 2.80 32.68 2.24
C ASP A 263 2.67 34.20 2.47
N THR A 264 2.16 34.64 3.63
CA THR A 264 1.95 36.06 3.95
C THR A 264 2.77 36.61 5.11
N ASN A 265 3.73 35.85 5.64
CA ASN A 265 4.71 36.37 6.60
C ASN A 265 6.01 36.79 5.88
N PRO A 266 6.34 38.10 5.84
CA PRO A 266 7.54 38.62 5.20
C PRO A 266 8.85 38.28 5.94
#